data_AF-A0A1B6K5G2-F1
#
_entry.id   AF-A0A1B6K5G2-F1
#
_cell.length_a   1.000
_cell.length_b   1.000
_cell.length_c   1.000
_cell.angle_alpha   90.00
_cell.angle_beta   90.00
_cell.angle_gamma   90.00
#
_symmetry.space_group_name_H-M   'P 1'
#
loop_
_entity.id
_entity.type
_entity.pdbx_description
1 polymer ?
#
loop_
_entity_poly.entity_id
_entity_poly.type
_entity_poly.pdbx_seq_one_letter_code
_entity_poly.pdbx_strand_id
1 'polypeptide(L)'
;MLCECVSALNQNKFVGIRNKLNFVDKTLLIREILKHRIVFISAPKGFGKSTNLEMIGLFLSNRHKKSEIAIHFKETKISDEMEFVKAHLGEYPVIQCDLL
;
A
#
# COMPACT_ATOMS: atom_id res chain seq x y z
N MET A 1 -13.08 -15.90 -11.23
CA MET A 1 -12.00 -14.91 -11.42
C MET A 1 -12.20 -13.61 -10.61
N LEU A 2 -13.40 -13.02 -10.48
CA LEU A 2 -13.62 -11.86 -9.59
C LEU A 2 -13.48 -12.18 -8.08
N CYS A 3 -13.75 -13.43 -7.66
CA CYS A 3 -13.75 -13.82 -6.24
C CYS A 3 -12.34 -13.87 -5.61
N GLU A 4 -11.31 -14.22 -6.39
CA GLU A 4 -9.93 -14.39 -5.89
C GLU A 4 -9.21 -13.06 -5.65
N CYS A 5 -9.47 -12.06 -6.49
CA CYS A 5 -8.87 -10.73 -6.31
C CYS A 5 -9.41 -10.02 -5.06
N VAL A 6 -10.71 -10.19 -4.77
CA VAL A 6 -11.37 -9.58 -3.60
C VAL A 6 -10.94 -10.26 -2.30
N SER A 7 -10.76 -11.59 -2.30
CA SER A 7 -10.32 -12.32 -1.11
C SER A 7 -8.90 -11.96 -0.67
N ALA A 8 -8.00 -11.67 -1.61
CA ALA A 8 -6.64 -11.22 -1.32
C ALA A 8 -6.58 -9.79 -0.72
N LEU A 9 -7.44 -8.86 -1.18
CA LEU A 9 -7.56 -7.52 -0.60
C LEU A 9 -8.04 -7.56 0.86
N ASN A 10 -8.99 -8.45 1.15
CA ASN A 10 -9.54 -8.61 2.51
C ASN A 10 -8.54 -9.17 3.52
N GLN A 11 -7.45 -9.80 3.06
CA GLN A 11 -6.36 -10.29 3.93
C GLN A 11 -5.28 -9.24 4.18
N ASN A 12 -5.30 -8.11 3.49
CA ASN A 12 -4.31 -7.05 3.65
C ASN A 12 -4.52 -6.30 4.98
N LYS A 13 -3.50 -6.31 5.85
CA LYS A 13 -3.56 -5.70 7.19
C LYS A 13 -3.70 -4.18 7.10
N PHE A 14 -3.14 -3.53 6.08
CA PHE A 14 -3.33 -2.09 5.88
C PHE A 14 -4.81 -1.75 5.67
N VAL A 15 -5.51 -2.51 4.80
CA VAL A 15 -6.96 -2.35 4.59
C VAL A 15 -7.72 -2.49 5.92
N GLY A 16 -7.35 -3.49 6.74
CA GLY A 16 -7.98 -3.72 8.03
C GLY A 16 -7.74 -2.62 9.08
N ILE A 17 -6.64 -1.86 9.00
CA ILE A 17 -6.36 -0.76 9.94
C ILE A 17 -6.77 0.61 9.41
N ARG A 18 -6.91 0.79 8.09
CA ARG A 18 -7.16 2.09 7.43
C ARG A 18 -8.38 2.83 7.99
N ASN A 19 -9.42 2.09 8.36
CA ASN A 19 -10.69 2.64 8.84
C ASN A 19 -10.80 2.67 10.37
N LYS A 20 -9.70 2.42 11.10
CA LYS A 20 -9.69 2.47 12.57
C LYS A 20 -9.38 3.88 13.06
N LEU A 21 -9.95 4.26 14.22
CA LEU A 21 -9.72 5.56 14.86
C LEU A 21 -8.23 5.85 15.17
N ASN A 22 -7.45 4.81 15.43
CA ASN A 22 -6.03 4.93 15.75
C ASN A 22 -5.13 4.87 14.50
N PHE A 23 -5.70 4.96 13.30
CA PHE A 23 -4.93 4.98 12.06
C PHE A 23 -4.13 6.28 11.97
N VAL A 24 -2.81 6.14 11.87
CA VAL A 24 -1.91 7.26 11.58
C VAL A 24 -1.53 7.20 10.12
N ASP A 25 -1.89 8.24 9.38
CA ASP A 25 -1.61 8.31 7.96
C ASP A 25 -0.11 8.49 7.65
N LYS A 26 0.48 7.43 7.08
CA LYS A 26 1.87 7.35 6.60
C LYS A 26 1.95 7.14 5.09
N THR A 27 0.88 7.39 4.33
CA THR A 27 0.80 7.09 2.90
C THR A 27 1.85 7.84 2.05
N LEU A 28 2.33 8.99 2.49
CA LEU A 28 3.47 9.70 1.86
C LEU A 28 4.76 8.89 1.80
N LEU A 29 4.91 7.84 2.64
CA LEU A 29 6.03 6.91 2.57
C LEU A 29 6.16 6.24 1.19
N ILE A 30 5.03 6.03 0.50
CA ILE A 30 5.00 5.43 -0.84
C ILE A 30 5.84 6.27 -1.81
N ARG A 31 5.63 7.59 -1.79
CA ARG A 31 6.38 8.53 -2.61
C ARG A 31 7.86 8.54 -2.26
N GLU A 32 8.18 8.61 -0.97
CA GLU A 32 9.57 8.67 -0.53
C GLU A 32 10.36 7.42 -0.94
N ILE A 33 9.74 6.24 -0.90
CA ILE A 33 10.41 4.99 -1.28
C ILE A 33 10.70 4.93 -2.79
N LEU A 34 9.79 5.41 -3.65
CA LEU A 34 10.01 5.40 -5.11
C LEU A 34 11.16 6.32 -5.58
N LYS A 35 11.61 7.26 -4.74
CA LYS A 35 12.79 8.09 -5.03
C LYS A 35 14.11 7.31 -4.94
N HIS A 36 14.10 6.13 -4.34
CA HIS A 36 15.28 5.34 -4.08
C HIS A 36 15.21 3.96 -4.72
N ARG A 37 16.33 3.51 -5.28
CA ARG A 37 16.43 2.17 -5.87
C ARG A 37 16.37 1.06 -4.80
N ILE A 38 16.92 1.34 -3.62
CA ILE A 38 17.01 0.41 -2.50
C ILE A 38 16.64 1.18 -1.23
N VAL A 39 15.73 0.63 -0.43
CA VAL A 39 15.33 1.19 0.86
C VAL A 39 15.47 0.12 1.94
N PHE A 40 16.14 0.48 3.04
CA PHE A 40 16.26 -0.36 4.22
C PHE A 40 15.48 0.25 5.38
N ILE A 41 14.47 -0.46 5.88
CA ILE A 41 13.65 0.00 7.01
C ILE A 41 14.10 -0.71 8.29
N SER A 42 15.05 -0.11 9.00
CA SER A 42 15.47 -0.55 10.33
C SER A 42 14.50 -0.04 11.40
N ALA A 43 13.70 -0.91 12.01
CA ALA A 43 12.90 -0.57 13.19
C ALA A 43 12.70 -1.81 14.07
N PRO A 44 12.42 -1.66 15.38
CA PRO A 44 12.13 -2.78 16.26
C PRO A 44 10.87 -3.58 15.87
N LYS A 45 10.71 -4.78 16.43
CA LYS A 45 9.49 -5.58 16.24
C LYS A 45 8.26 -4.79 16.73
N GLY A 46 7.16 -4.87 15.99
CA GLY A 46 5.90 -4.16 16.33
C GLY A 46 5.75 -2.74 15.76
N PHE A 47 6.78 -2.16 15.15
CA PHE A 47 6.73 -0.77 14.62
C PHE A 47 5.93 -0.59 13.31
N GLY A 48 5.16 -1.59 12.88
CA GLY A 48 4.31 -1.49 11.68
C GLY A 48 5.04 -1.59 10.34
N LYS A 49 6.28 -2.12 10.31
CA LYS A 49 7.04 -2.33 9.06
C LYS A 49 6.26 -3.17 8.04
N SER A 50 5.74 -4.32 8.47
CA SER A 50 4.98 -5.22 7.59
C SER A 50 3.69 -4.55 7.08
N THR A 51 2.97 -3.82 7.94
CA THR A 51 1.78 -3.09 7.52
C THR A 51 2.11 -1.97 6.51
N ASN A 52 3.23 -1.27 6.70
CA ASN A 52 3.69 -0.29 5.73
C ASN A 52 4.07 -0.95 4.39
N LEU A 53 4.74 -2.11 4.42
CA LEU A 53 5.06 -2.87 3.21
C LEU A 53 3.80 -3.34 2.47
N GLU A 54 2.80 -3.84 3.20
CA GLU A 54 1.50 -4.23 2.63
C GLU A 54 0.74 -3.03 2.03
N MET A 55 0.85 -1.84 2.65
CA MET A 55 0.31 -0.58 2.11
C MET A 55 0.99 -0.19 0.79
N ILE A 56 2.33 -0.20 0.75
CA ILE A 56 3.11 0.14 -0.45
C ILE A 56 2.82 -0.87 -1.56
N GLY A 57 2.82 -2.15 -1.23
CA GLY A 57 2.51 -3.23 -2.15
C GLY A 57 1.10 -3.08 -2.73
N LEU A 58 0.10 -2.79 -1.90
CA LEU A 58 -1.26 -2.55 -2.36
C LEU A 58 -1.35 -1.36 -3.31
N PHE A 59 -0.69 -0.23 -3.00
CA PHE A 59 -0.74 0.96 -3.84
C PHE A 59 -0.10 0.73 -5.21
N LEU A 60 1.04 0.06 -5.26
CA LEU A 60 1.84 -0.08 -6.49
C LEU A 60 1.40 -1.26 -7.35
N SER A 61 0.83 -2.32 -6.76
CA SER A 61 0.57 -3.59 -7.44
C SER A 61 -0.54 -3.51 -8.49
N ASN A 62 -0.24 -3.98 -9.70
CA ASN A 62 -1.20 -4.14 -10.80
C ASN A 62 -2.07 -5.41 -10.71
N ARG A 63 -2.02 -6.14 -9.57
CA ARG A 63 -2.81 -7.36 -9.36
C ARG A 63 -4.30 -7.10 -9.12
N HIS A 64 -4.67 -5.87 -8.77
CA HIS A 64 -6.04 -5.45 -8.50
C HIS A 64 -6.43 -4.29 -9.41
N LYS A 65 -7.73 -4.05 -9.59
CA LYS A 65 -8.17 -2.89 -10.38
C LYS A 65 -7.81 -1.60 -9.65
N LYS A 66 -7.34 -0.58 -10.38
CA LYS A 66 -7.04 0.74 -9.80
C LYS A 66 -8.19 1.31 -8.97
N SER A 67 -9.42 1.14 -9.42
CA SER A 67 -10.61 1.60 -8.71
C SER A 67 -10.81 0.91 -7.36
N GLU A 68 -10.45 -0.37 -7.24
CA GLU A 68 -10.53 -1.12 -5.98
C GLU A 68 -9.44 -0.66 -5.01
N ILE A 69 -8.23 -0.44 -5.52
CA ILE A 69 -7.09 0.08 -4.72
C ILE A 69 -7.39 1.50 -4.23
N ALA A 70 -7.86 2.38 -5.11
CA ALA A 70 -8.05 3.81 -4.86
C ALA A 70 -8.96 4.08 -3.65
N ILE A 71 -9.97 3.23 -3.42
CA ILE A 71 -10.90 3.35 -2.29
C ILE A 71 -10.15 3.37 -0.95
N HIS A 72 -9.06 2.60 -0.81
CA HIS A 72 -8.29 2.50 0.41
C HIS A 72 -7.36 3.71 0.66
N PHE A 73 -7.10 4.52 -0.37
CA PHE A 73 -6.26 5.72 -0.29
C PHE A 73 -7.05 7.03 -0.36
N LYS A 74 -8.38 6.98 -0.48
CA LYS A 74 -9.23 8.18 -0.42
C LYS A 74 -8.99 8.93 0.90
N GLU A 75 -8.92 10.27 0.85
CA GLU A 75 -8.75 11.14 2.03
C GLU A 75 -7.47 10.81 2.84
N THR A 76 -6.44 10.30 2.17
CA THR A 76 -5.09 10.17 2.74
C THR A 76 -4.18 11.22 2.14
N LYS A 77 -3.08 11.53 2.79
CA LYS A 77 -2.09 12.51 2.32
C LYS A 77 -1.58 12.22 0.92
N ILE A 78 -1.43 10.94 0.52
CA ILE A 78 -1.01 10.61 -0.85
C ILE A 78 -2.09 10.94 -1.89
N SER A 79 -3.38 10.97 -1.51
CA SER A 79 -4.46 11.30 -2.45
C SER A 79 -4.45 12.76 -2.91
N ASP A 80 -3.80 13.63 -2.16
CA ASP A 80 -3.58 15.03 -2.55
C ASP A 80 -2.52 15.17 -3.66
N GLU A 81 -1.69 14.14 -3.88
CA GLU A 81 -0.65 14.11 -4.92
C GLU A 81 -1.17 13.49 -6.23
N MET A 82 -2.13 14.17 -6.87
CA MET A 82 -2.89 13.64 -8.02
C MET A 82 -2.02 13.10 -9.15
N GLU A 83 -0.98 13.85 -9.56
CA GLU A 83 -0.08 13.41 -10.65
C GLU A 83 0.71 12.16 -10.26
N PHE A 84 1.18 12.09 -9.01
CA PHE A 84 1.88 10.91 -8.50
C PHE A 84 0.95 9.69 -8.45
N VAL A 85 -0.27 9.86 -7.93
CA VAL A 85 -1.27 8.79 -7.88
C VAL A 85 -1.61 8.30 -9.28
N LYS A 86 -1.85 9.20 -10.23
CA LYS A 86 -2.14 8.84 -11.62
C LYS A 86 -1.00 8.04 -12.26
N ALA A 87 0.24 8.40 -11.98
CA ALA A 87 1.43 7.77 -12.56
C ALA A 87 1.80 6.42 -11.92
N HIS A 88 1.43 6.17 -10.66
CA HIS A 88 1.97 5.04 -9.90
C HIS A 88 0.93 4.08 -9.31
N LEU A 89 -0.32 4.49 -9.15
CA LEU A 89 -1.36 3.66 -8.55
C LEU A 89 -1.68 2.45 -9.43
N GLY A 90 -1.39 1.25 -8.93
CA GLY A 90 -1.69 -0.02 -9.57
C GLY A 90 -0.93 -0.29 -10.87
N GLU A 91 0.25 0.31 -11.05
CA GLU A 91 1.01 0.24 -12.31
C GLU A 91 2.07 -0.85 -12.36
N TYR A 92 2.51 -1.37 -11.22
CA TYR A 92 3.73 -2.17 -11.13
C TYR A 92 3.45 -3.66 -10.86
N PRO A 93 4.20 -4.58 -11.48
CA PRO A 93 4.17 -6.00 -11.14
C PRO A 93 4.95 -6.26 -9.84
N VAL A 94 4.36 -5.88 -8.70
CA VAL A 94 5.00 -5.99 -7.38
C VAL A 94 5.16 -7.46 -6.96
N ILE A 95 6.34 -7.79 -6.42
CA ILE A 95 6.64 -9.07 -5.79
C ILE A 95 6.93 -8.80 -4.30
N GLN A 96 6.18 -9.47 -3.42
CA GLN A 96 6.43 -9.48 -1.99
C GLN A 96 7.00 -10.84 -1.61
N CYS A 97 8.17 -10.83 -0.98
CA CYS A 97 8.84 -12.02 -0.48
C CYS A 97 8.82 -11.99 1.05
N ASP A 98 8.10 -12.92 1.66
CA ASP A 98 8.13 -13.14 3.10
C ASP A 98 8.97 -14.38 3.39
N LEU A 99 9.84 -14.29 4.39
CA LEU A 99 10.53 -15.45 4.94
C LEU A 99 9.52 -16.18 5.83
N LEU A 100 9.05 -17.36 5.38
CA LEU A 100 8.13 -18.23 6.11
C LEU A 100 8.66 -18.59 7.51
#